data_AF-A0A0S8EBP9-F1
#
_entry.id   AF-A0A0S8EBP9-F1
#
_cell.length_a   1.000
_cell.length_b   1.000
_cell.length_c   1.000
_cell.angle_alpha   90.00
_cell.angle_beta   90.00
_cell.angle_gamma   90.00
#
_symmetry.space_group_name_H-M   'P 1'
#
loop_
_entity.id
_entity.type
_entity.pdbx_description
1 polymer ?
#
loop_
_entity_poly.entity_id
_entity_poly.type
_entity_poly.pdbx_seq_one_letter_code
_entity_poly.pdbx_strand_id
1 'polypeptide(L)'
;MNRFDAWLLGSSRWKLIVAAVVVMAALGGAAFWGYTVFNQAGAEGIRYRWVNVSIEQPPYEDVDDIVVNRHEGLPEIYSPSPDTMVPGLRIFKQVVVGDHIEGSDVYVDATTGEVVHQDVRPEDREEFDAVLATLRFEGSDPPDIWPYSGTPPSGPPQRVGNITYIKPDPASGIAFTYVLSDGPQGSAISLIISNGWSKRYVDAQTGEVIVEDSERVLDQVDERDREAFDRLTSSIELVAQ
;
A
#
# COMPACT_ATOMS: atom_id res chain seq x y z
N MET A 1 -0.37 -30.97 -45.36
CA MET A 1 -0.14 -31.18 -43.92
C MET A 1 1.31 -30.82 -43.63
N ASN A 2 1.52 -29.65 -43.03
CA ASN A 2 2.88 -29.12 -42.81
C ASN A 2 3.54 -29.91 -41.69
N ARG A 3 4.85 -30.19 -41.83
CA ARG A 3 5.64 -30.95 -40.84
C ARG A 3 5.68 -30.30 -39.45
N PHE A 4 5.21 -29.07 -39.32
CA PHE A 4 5.07 -28.35 -38.06
C PHE A 4 3.92 -28.89 -37.19
N ASP A 5 2.80 -29.31 -37.80
CA ASP A 5 1.60 -29.75 -37.08
C ASP A 5 1.80 -31.11 -36.39
N ALA A 6 2.64 -31.97 -36.98
CA ALA A 6 2.97 -33.28 -36.42
C ALA A 6 3.95 -33.21 -35.24
N TRP A 7 4.71 -32.11 -35.10
CA TRP A 7 5.70 -31.95 -34.03
C TRP A 7 5.07 -31.45 -32.71
N LEU A 8 4.02 -30.64 -32.80
CA LEU A 8 3.33 -30.09 -31.62
C LEU A 8 2.44 -31.12 -30.90
N LEU A 9 1.89 -32.11 -31.61
CA LEU A 9 0.91 -33.05 -31.05
C LEU A 9 1.52 -34.29 -30.36
N GLY A 10 2.81 -34.59 -30.60
CA GLY A 10 3.44 -35.83 -30.13
C GLY A 10 4.32 -35.71 -28.87
N SER A 11 4.58 -34.50 -28.36
CA SER A 11 5.53 -34.31 -27.27
C SER A 11 4.87 -33.80 -25.99
N SER A 12 5.27 -34.36 -24.85
CA SER A 12 4.89 -33.94 -23.49
C SER A 12 5.13 -32.44 -23.20
N ARG A 13 5.81 -31.73 -24.10
CA ARG A 13 6.11 -30.30 -24.03
C ARG A 13 4.88 -29.41 -24.17
N TRP A 14 3.85 -29.81 -24.92
CA TRP A 14 2.63 -29.00 -25.03
C TRP A 14 1.89 -28.91 -23.69
N LYS A 15 1.90 -30.00 -22.90
CA LYS A 15 1.30 -30.03 -21.56
C LYS A 15 2.02 -29.08 -20.60
N LEU A 16 3.34 -28.97 -20.71
CA LEU A 16 4.14 -28.03 -19.92
C LEU A 16 3.85 -26.57 -20.30
N ILE A 17 3.69 -26.28 -21.59
CA ILE A 17 3.33 -24.93 -22.06
C ILE A 17 1.93 -24.55 -21.56
N VAL A 18 0.95 -25.44 -21.68
CA VAL A 18 -0.42 -25.19 -21.17
C VAL A 18 -0.42 -25.01 -19.65
N ALA A 19 0.33 -25.85 -18.91
CA ALA A 19 0.45 -25.69 -17.46
C ALA A 19 1.08 -24.35 -17.07
N ALA A 20 2.14 -23.92 -17.77
CA ALA A 20 2.78 -22.63 -17.53
C ALA A 20 1.83 -21.45 -17.84
N VAL A 21 1.06 -21.52 -18.93
CA VAL A 21 0.07 -20.48 -19.27
C VAL A 21 -1.06 -20.43 -18.23
N VAL A 22 -1.54 -21.57 -17.74
CA VAL A 22 -2.57 -21.62 -16.69
C VAL A 22 -2.04 -21.07 -15.37
N VAL A 23 -0.79 -21.38 -15.00
CA VAL A 23 -0.15 -20.82 -13.80
C VAL A 23 0.04 -19.31 -13.93
N MET A 24 0.52 -18.82 -15.08
CA MET A 24 0.68 -17.38 -15.33
C MET A 24 -0.67 -16.65 -15.35
N ALA A 25 -1.72 -17.25 -15.91
CA ALA A 25 -3.08 -16.69 -15.87
C ALA A 25 -3.68 -16.71 -14.46
N ALA A 26 -3.38 -17.73 -13.64
CA ALA A 26 -3.80 -17.79 -12.25
C ALA A 26 -3.05 -16.78 -11.36
N LEU A 27 -1.75 -16.58 -11.61
CA LEU A 27 -0.94 -15.57 -10.91
C LEU A 27 -1.31 -14.16 -11.32
N GLY A 28 -1.51 -13.91 -12.62
CA GLY A 28 -2.03 -12.65 -13.14
C GLY A 28 -3.45 -12.37 -12.66
N GLY A 29 -4.30 -13.40 -12.60
CA GLY A 29 -5.64 -13.33 -12.03
C GLY A 29 -5.61 -13.01 -10.53
N ALA A 30 -4.75 -13.65 -9.73
CA ALA A 30 -4.64 -13.36 -8.30
C ALA A 30 -4.12 -11.95 -8.02
N ALA A 31 -3.17 -11.44 -8.83
CA ALA A 31 -2.73 -10.06 -8.78
C ALA A 31 -3.84 -9.07 -9.16
N PHE A 32 -4.66 -9.43 -10.16
CA PHE A 32 -5.83 -8.65 -10.58
C PHE A 32 -6.97 -8.68 -9.54
N TRP A 33 -7.17 -9.78 -8.82
CA TRP A 33 -8.20 -9.90 -7.77
C TRP A 33 -7.82 -9.19 -6.47
N GLY A 34 -6.54 -9.14 -6.10
CA GLY A 34 -6.07 -8.26 -5.02
C GLY A 34 -6.35 -6.79 -5.31
N TYR A 35 -6.43 -6.44 -6.60
CA TYR A 35 -6.70 -5.10 -7.08
C TYR A 35 -8.22 -4.78 -7.16
N THR A 36 -9.09 -5.74 -7.51
CA THR A 36 -10.55 -5.51 -7.57
C THR A 36 -11.26 -5.44 -6.21
N VAL A 37 -10.64 -5.93 -5.13
CA VAL A 37 -11.19 -5.80 -3.76
C VAL A 37 -11.25 -4.32 -3.29
N PHE A 38 -10.63 -3.39 -4.03
CA PHE A 38 -10.72 -1.94 -3.77
C PHE A 38 -12.01 -1.28 -4.29
N ASN A 39 -12.80 -1.93 -5.16
CA ASN A 39 -14.01 -1.32 -5.74
C ASN A 39 -15.28 -1.45 -4.88
N GLN A 40 -15.12 -1.54 -3.55
CA GLN A 40 -16.22 -1.38 -2.59
C GLN A 40 -16.12 -0.07 -1.79
N ALA A 41 -15.46 0.96 -2.33
CA ALA A 41 -15.78 2.32 -1.93
C ALA A 41 -17.28 2.54 -2.24
N GLY A 42 -18.08 2.78 -1.21
CA GLY A 42 -19.48 3.16 -1.39
C GLY A 42 -19.60 4.48 -2.15
N ALA A 43 -20.81 5.02 -2.26
CA ALA A 43 -21.02 6.37 -2.79
C ALA A 43 -20.31 7.49 -1.99
N GLU A 44 -19.61 7.14 -0.91
CA GLU A 44 -18.89 8.01 0.01
C GLU A 44 -17.38 7.83 -0.26
N GLY A 45 -16.66 8.93 -0.47
CA GLY A 45 -15.21 8.92 -0.74
C GLY A 45 -14.39 8.29 0.38
N ILE A 46 -13.12 7.97 0.11
CA ILE A 46 -12.21 7.39 1.10
C ILE A 46 -11.42 8.52 1.77
N ARG A 47 -11.47 8.56 3.10
CA ARG A 47 -10.65 9.47 3.89
C ARG A 47 -9.31 8.83 4.21
N TYR A 48 -8.24 9.47 3.78
CA TYR A 48 -6.87 9.13 4.15
C TYR A 48 -6.38 10.08 5.23
N ARG A 49 -5.68 9.56 6.23
CA ARG A 49 -4.92 10.36 7.17
C ARG A 49 -3.44 10.03 7.04
N TRP A 50 -2.59 11.01 7.25
CA TRP A 50 -1.15 10.82 7.35
C TRP A 50 -0.58 11.84 8.32
N VAL A 51 0.01 11.40 9.43
CA VAL A 51 0.58 12.31 10.44
C VAL A 51 -0.50 13.31 10.93
N ASN A 52 -0.36 14.59 10.58
CA ASN A 52 -1.24 15.67 11.00
C ASN A 52 -2.21 16.11 9.88
N VAL A 53 -2.22 15.44 8.73
CA VAL A 53 -3.10 15.81 7.61
C VAL A 53 -4.10 14.71 7.31
N SER A 54 -5.27 15.10 6.83
CA SER A 54 -6.22 14.18 6.22
C SER A 54 -6.69 14.72 4.88
N ILE A 55 -7.03 13.83 3.96
CA ILE A 55 -7.56 14.16 2.64
C ILE A 55 -8.66 13.17 2.29
N GLU A 56 -9.70 13.65 1.62
CA GLU A 56 -10.76 12.81 1.08
C GLU A 56 -10.52 12.62 -0.40
N GLN A 57 -10.34 11.37 -0.80
CA GLN A 57 -10.35 10.96 -2.19
C GLN A 57 -11.81 10.76 -2.60
N PRO A 58 -12.33 11.49 -3.59
CA PRO A 58 -13.70 11.32 -4.04
C PRO A 58 -13.88 9.90 -4.63
N PRO A 59 -15.12 9.38 -4.66
CA PRO A 59 -15.40 8.11 -5.30
C PRO A 59 -15.16 8.27 -6.79
N TYR A 60 -14.14 7.58 -7.30
CA TYR A 60 -13.84 7.55 -8.72
C TYR A 60 -14.39 6.27 -9.33
N GLU A 61 -14.95 6.37 -10.54
CA GLU A 61 -15.53 5.22 -11.24
C GLU A 61 -14.46 4.39 -11.97
N ASP A 62 -13.30 4.98 -12.28
CA ASP A 62 -12.25 4.37 -13.09
C ASP A 62 -10.94 4.16 -12.30
N VAL A 63 -10.06 3.37 -12.90
CA VAL A 63 -8.83 2.87 -12.28
C VAL A 63 -7.62 3.79 -12.56
N ASP A 64 -7.74 4.63 -13.59
CA ASP A 64 -6.71 5.59 -14.02
C ASP A 64 -6.75 6.90 -13.20
N ASP A 65 -7.50 6.90 -12.09
CA ASP A 65 -7.81 8.07 -11.29
C ASP A 65 -6.72 8.45 -10.29
N ILE A 66 -6.85 9.66 -9.71
CA ILE A 66 -5.91 10.18 -8.71
C ILE A 66 -5.74 9.20 -7.56
N VAL A 67 -4.51 8.84 -7.27
CA VAL A 67 -4.15 7.98 -6.14
C VAL A 67 -3.49 8.81 -5.05
N VAL A 68 -3.99 8.64 -3.82
CA VAL A 68 -3.33 9.15 -2.60
C VAL A 68 -2.42 8.05 -2.05
N ASN A 69 -1.09 8.25 -2.14
CA ASN A 69 -0.01 7.31 -1.84
C ASN A 69 -0.02 6.00 -2.67
N ARG A 70 1.05 5.76 -3.45
CA ARG A 70 1.11 4.72 -4.50
C ARG A 70 0.97 3.28 -4.00
N HIS A 71 1.36 3.02 -2.75
CA HIS A 71 1.54 1.67 -2.23
C HIS A 71 0.85 1.56 -0.88
N GLU A 72 -0.47 1.36 -0.87
CA GLU A 72 -1.23 1.04 0.34
C GLU A 72 -0.94 1.95 1.56
N GLY A 73 -0.67 3.24 1.30
CA GLY A 73 -0.33 4.23 2.33
C GLY A 73 1.13 4.30 2.74
N LEU A 74 2.08 3.69 2.00
CA LEU A 74 3.50 3.80 2.32
C LEU A 74 3.89 5.26 2.63
N PRO A 75 4.67 5.49 3.71
CA PRO A 75 5.33 6.76 3.93
C PRO A 75 6.10 7.14 2.67
N GLU A 76 5.60 8.11 1.91
CA GLU A 76 6.46 8.80 0.96
C GLU A 76 7.21 9.85 1.76
N ILE A 77 8.45 9.51 2.10
CA ILE A 77 9.39 10.49 2.63
C ILE A 77 9.68 11.44 1.49
N TYR A 78 9.09 12.63 1.56
CA TYR A 78 9.43 13.68 0.63
C TYR A 78 10.73 14.33 1.09
N SER A 79 11.68 14.47 0.16
CA SER A 79 12.97 15.09 0.42
C SER A 79 13.06 16.40 -0.36
N PRO A 80 12.57 17.53 0.20
CA PRO A 80 12.63 18.83 -0.48
C PRO A 80 14.07 19.28 -0.76
N SER A 81 15.03 18.76 0.00
CA SER A 81 16.45 18.92 -0.22
C SER A 81 17.18 17.64 0.20
N PRO A 82 18.41 17.38 -0.30
CA PRO A 82 19.18 16.19 0.05
C PRO A 82 19.36 15.96 1.56
N ASP A 83 19.30 17.03 2.34
CA ASP A 83 19.56 17.03 3.79
C ASP A 83 18.26 17.03 4.62
N THR A 84 17.09 17.13 3.99
CA THR A 84 15.81 17.20 4.69
C THR A 84 14.90 16.08 4.21
N MET A 85 14.43 15.27 5.16
CA MET A 85 13.40 14.26 4.95
C MET A 85 12.19 14.65 5.80
N VAL A 86 11.07 14.94 5.15
CA VAL A 86 9.81 15.22 5.83
C VAL A 86 8.80 14.12 5.53
N PRO A 87 8.00 13.71 6.52
CA PRO A 87 6.83 12.89 6.27
C PRO A 87 5.93 13.61 5.27
N GLY A 88 5.76 13.05 4.08
CA GLY A 88 4.94 13.62 3.02
C GLY A 88 3.68 12.81 2.78
N LEU A 89 2.62 13.49 2.36
CA LEU A 89 1.48 12.87 1.69
C LEU A 89 1.63 13.17 0.20
N ARG A 90 1.67 12.12 -0.64
CA ARG A 90 1.71 12.29 -2.09
C ARG A 90 0.36 12.00 -2.72
N ILE A 91 -0.07 12.92 -3.57
CA ILE A 91 -1.19 12.76 -4.48
C ILE A 91 -0.58 12.66 -5.87
N PHE A 92 -0.90 11.62 -6.64
CA PHE A 92 -0.34 11.48 -7.98
C PHE A 92 -1.30 10.78 -8.93
N LYS A 93 -1.11 11.02 -10.22
CA LYS A 93 -1.80 10.35 -11.32
C LYS A 93 -0.75 10.00 -12.37
N GLN A 94 -0.75 8.76 -12.87
CA GLN A 94 0.16 8.30 -13.91
C GLN A 94 -0.66 7.80 -15.09
N VAL A 95 -0.29 8.22 -16.30
CA VAL A 95 -0.93 7.75 -17.53
C VAL A 95 0.13 7.28 -18.52
N VAL A 96 -0.20 6.25 -19.29
CA VAL A 96 0.67 5.73 -20.34
C VAL A 96 0.37 6.50 -21.64
N VAL A 97 1.37 7.19 -22.17
CA VAL A 97 1.28 7.95 -23.42
C VAL A 97 2.24 7.33 -24.42
N GLY A 98 1.73 6.50 -25.33
CA GLY A 98 2.60 5.78 -26.28
C GLY A 98 3.48 4.75 -25.56
N ASP A 99 4.81 4.96 -25.58
CA ASP A 99 5.82 4.10 -24.96
C ASP A 99 6.43 4.68 -23.67
N HIS A 100 5.92 5.82 -23.18
CA HIS A 100 6.37 6.45 -21.94
C HIS A 100 5.23 6.63 -20.92
N ILE A 101 5.61 6.85 -19.67
CA ILE A 101 4.69 7.18 -18.57
C ILE A 101 4.83 8.66 -18.29
N GLU A 102 3.71 9.38 -18.35
CA GLU A 102 3.60 10.74 -17.86
C GLU A 102 2.84 10.74 -16.54
N GLY A 103 3.01 11.77 -15.73
CA GLY A 103 2.26 11.88 -14.49
C GLY A 103 2.16 13.30 -13.97
N SER A 104 1.21 13.45 -13.07
CA SER A 104 1.03 14.62 -12.22
C SER A 104 1.28 14.21 -10.78
N ASP A 105 1.91 15.08 -10.00
CA ASP A 105 2.19 14.84 -8.59
C ASP A 105 2.16 16.11 -7.74
N VAL A 106 1.61 15.95 -6.54
CA VAL A 106 1.58 16.94 -5.46
C VAL A 106 2.09 16.29 -4.19
N TYR A 107 3.01 16.97 -3.52
CA TYR A 107 3.44 16.60 -2.17
C TYR A 107 2.96 17.64 -1.18
N VAL A 108 2.35 17.13 -0.12
CA VAL A 108 1.95 17.90 1.06
C VAL A 108 2.87 17.49 2.20
N ASP A 109 3.48 18.46 2.89
CA ASP A 109 4.16 18.20 4.15
C ASP A 109 3.11 17.79 5.19
N ALA A 110 3.16 16.54 5.63
CA ALA A 110 2.15 15.97 6.51
C ALA A 110 2.27 16.48 7.96
N THR A 111 3.34 17.22 8.28
CA THR A 111 3.56 17.84 9.59
C THR A 111 2.97 19.24 9.67
N THR A 112 2.90 19.97 8.54
CA THR A 112 2.41 21.37 8.48
C THR A 112 1.11 21.52 7.69
N GLY A 113 0.79 20.58 6.80
CA GLY A 113 -0.31 20.68 5.84
C GLY A 113 -0.02 21.54 4.61
N GLU A 114 1.22 22.01 4.43
CA GLU A 114 1.58 22.86 3.30
C GLU A 114 1.90 22.04 2.04
N VAL A 115 1.45 22.53 0.88
CA VAL A 115 1.87 21.98 -0.41
C VAL A 115 3.33 22.42 -0.67
N VAL A 116 4.24 21.47 -0.72
CA VAL A 116 5.69 21.71 -0.87
C VAL A 116 6.20 21.43 -2.27
N HIS A 117 5.44 20.67 -3.07
CA HIS A 117 5.74 20.42 -4.48
C HIS A 117 4.44 20.20 -5.25
N GLN A 118 4.39 20.72 -6.47
CA GLN A 118 3.25 20.55 -7.37
C GLN A 118 3.75 20.60 -8.82
N ASP A 119 3.73 19.45 -9.49
CA ASP A 119 3.90 19.31 -10.92
C ASP A 119 2.67 18.61 -11.47
N VAL A 120 1.69 19.39 -11.94
CA VAL A 120 0.39 18.87 -12.36
C VAL A 120 0.12 19.31 -13.78
N ARG A 121 -0.10 18.35 -14.67
CA ARG A 121 -0.43 18.61 -16.06
C ARG A 121 -1.75 19.39 -16.16
N PRO A 122 -1.91 20.29 -17.14
CA PRO A 122 -3.12 21.11 -17.27
C PRO A 122 -4.43 20.31 -17.27
N GLU A 123 -4.43 19.14 -17.89
CA GLU A 123 -5.58 18.23 -18.00
C GLU A 123 -5.98 17.56 -16.68
N ASP A 124 -5.04 17.36 -15.75
CA ASP A 124 -5.31 16.73 -14.45
C ASP A 124 -5.66 17.77 -13.37
N ARG A 125 -5.55 19.07 -13.69
CA ARG A 125 -5.61 20.15 -12.69
C ARG A 125 -6.91 20.18 -11.89
N GLU A 126 -8.04 20.05 -12.57
CA GLU A 126 -9.37 20.12 -11.93
C GLU A 126 -9.55 19.01 -10.90
N GLU A 127 -9.14 17.78 -11.23
CA GLU A 127 -9.22 16.65 -10.32
C GLU A 127 -8.28 16.83 -9.11
N PHE A 128 -7.05 17.30 -9.33
CA PHE A 128 -6.10 17.57 -8.24
C PHE A 128 -6.60 18.69 -7.33
N ASP A 129 -7.16 19.76 -7.89
CA ASP A 129 -7.72 20.86 -7.12
C ASP A 129 -8.93 20.39 -6.29
N ALA A 130 -9.76 19.49 -6.83
CA ALA A 130 -10.88 18.90 -6.10
C ALA A 130 -10.40 18.07 -4.90
N VAL A 131 -9.36 17.24 -5.07
CA VAL A 131 -8.75 16.45 -3.99
C VAL A 131 -8.06 17.36 -2.98
N LEU A 132 -7.28 18.35 -3.42
CA LEU A 132 -6.60 19.29 -2.52
C LEU A 132 -7.57 20.17 -1.73
N ALA A 133 -8.76 20.47 -2.28
CA ALA A 133 -9.80 21.19 -1.55
C ALA A 133 -10.34 20.42 -0.34
N THR A 134 -10.14 19.10 -0.27
CA THR A 134 -10.52 18.28 0.89
C THR A 134 -9.40 18.15 1.93
N LEU A 135 -8.20 18.66 1.64
CA LEU A 135 -7.07 18.64 2.58
C LEU A 135 -7.44 19.36 3.89
N ARG A 136 -7.20 18.70 5.02
CA ARG A 136 -7.40 19.24 6.37
C ARG A 136 -6.15 19.00 7.20
N PHE A 137 -5.75 20.00 7.98
CA PHE A 137 -4.78 19.85 9.05
C PHE A 137 -5.51 19.50 10.35
N GLU A 138 -5.21 18.34 10.91
CA GLU A 138 -5.86 17.78 12.10
C GLU A 138 -5.03 17.92 13.39
N GLY A 139 -3.79 18.41 13.28
CA GLY A 139 -2.86 18.49 14.42
C GLY A 139 -2.24 17.13 14.78
N SER A 140 -1.55 17.08 15.92
CA SER A 140 -0.69 15.95 16.32
C SER A 140 -1.37 14.87 17.16
N ASP A 141 -2.64 15.06 17.52
CA ASP A 141 -3.35 14.11 18.36
C ASP A 141 -3.76 12.88 17.54
N PRO A 142 -3.53 11.64 18.02
CA PRO A 142 -3.94 10.44 17.31
C PRO A 142 -5.45 10.43 17.01
N PRO A 143 -5.89 9.83 15.89
CA PRO A 143 -7.32 9.76 15.55
C PRO A 143 -8.07 8.86 16.53
N ASP A 144 -9.33 9.16 16.80
CA ASP A 144 -10.23 8.28 17.58
C ASP A 144 -10.79 7.14 16.70
N ILE A 145 -9.89 6.41 16.04
CA ILE A 145 -10.19 5.31 15.12
C ILE A 145 -9.23 4.15 15.42
N TRP A 146 -9.65 2.90 15.19
CA TRP A 146 -8.76 1.75 15.35
C TRP A 146 -7.49 1.90 14.49
N PRO A 147 -6.30 1.60 15.04
CA PRO A 147 -6.01 0.96 16.33
C PRO A 147 -5.83 1.89 17.52
N TYR A 148 -5.94 3.20 17.37
CA TYR A 148 -5.75 4.13 18.48
C TYR A 148 -6.93 4.10 19.46
N SER A 149 -8.17 3.91 18.99
CA SER A 149 -9.37 3.86 19.85
C SER A 149 -9.56 2.56 20.64
N GLY A 150 -8.89 1.47 20.25
CA GLY A 150 -8.91 0.19 20.99
C GLY A 150 -10.06 -0.76 20.74
N THR A 151 -11.04 -0.37 19.91
CA THR A 151 -12.05 -1.32 19.42
C THR A 151 -11.68 -1.77 18.00
N PRO A 152 -11.36 -3.06 17.77
CA PRO A 152 -11.06 -3.56 16.43
C PRO A 152 -12.24 -3.37 15.46
N PRO A 153 -11.99 -3.05 14.18
CA PRO A 153 -13.04 -2.92 13.18
C PRO A 153 -13.63 -4.30 12.88
N SER A 154 -14.91 -4.32 12.55
CA SER A 154 -15.57 -5.50 11.95
C SER A 154 -15.33 -5.50 10.44
N GLY A 155 -14.10 -5.81 10.02
CA GLY A 155 -13.71 -5.92 8.61
C GLY A 155 -13.46 -7.37 8.20
N PRO A 156 -13.52 -7.69 6.90
CA PRO A 156 -13.07 -8.99 6.42
C PRO A 156 -11.56 -9.13 6.66
N PRO A 157 -11.09 -10.26 7.21
CA PRO A 157 -9.66 -10.50 7.37
C PRO A 157 -8.97 -10.64 6.01
N GLN A 158 -7.76 -10.09 5.90
CA GLN A 158 -6.87 -10.27 4.76
C GLN A 158 -5.78 -11.29 5.09
N ARG A 159 -5.26 -12.00 4.09
CA ARG A 159 -4.21 -13.01 4.28
C ARG A 159 -2.99 -12.71 3.41
N VAL A 160 -1.81 -12.75 4.03
CA VAL A 160 -0.52 -12.66 3.34
C VAL A 160 0.44 -13.69 3.93
N GLY A 161 0.95 -14.61 3.10
CA GLY A 161 1.74 -15.74 3.60
C GLY A 161 0.95 -16.61 4.59
N ASN A 162 1.51 -16.78 5.79
CA ASN A 162 0.89 -17.52 6.89
C ASN A 162 0.13 -16.61 7.87
N ILE A 163 0.12 -15.30 7.68
CA ILE A 163 -0.59 -14.38 8.58
C ILE A 163 -1.95 -13.95 8.00
N THR A 164 -2.89 -13.71 8.91
CA THR A 164 -4.20 -13.13 8.65
C THR A 164 -4.38 -11.87 9.50
N TYR A 165 -4.92 -10.78 8.96
CA TYR A 165 -5.04 -9.52 9.68
C TYR A 165 -6.26 -8.66 9.28
N ILE A 166 -6.65 -7.83 10.26
CA ILE A 166 -7.42 -6.60 10.23
C ILE A 166 -6.84 -5.44 9.42
N LYS A 167 -7.15 -5.20 8.13
CA LYS A 167 -6.66 -3.94 7.51
C LYS A 167 -7.31 -2.74 8.23
N PRO A 168 -6.54 -1.80 8.79
CA PRO A 168 -7.11 -0.65 9.49
C PRO A 168 -7.78 0.30 8.48
N ASP A 169 -8.70 1.13 8.99
CA ASP A 169 -9.28 2.22 8.22
C ASP A 169 -8.17 3.20 7.79
N PRO A 170 -8.07 3.61 6.50
CA PRO A 170 -7.08 4.60 6.06
C PRO A 170 -7.14 5.93 6.84
N ALA A 171 -8.28 6.29 7.42
CA ALA A 171 -8.45 7.46 8.29
C ALA A 171 -7.72 7.33 9.64
N SER A 172 -7.31 6.11 10.03
CA SER A 172 -6.42 5.89 11.18
C SER A 172 -5.00 6.40 10.93
N GLY A 173 -4.63 6.63 9.67
CA GLY A 173 -3.29 7.05 9.28
C GLY A 173 -2.22 5.98 9.43
N ILE A 174 -2.63 4.71 9.43
CA ILE A 174 -1.73 3.57 9.40
C ILE A 174 -1.81 2.90 8.03
N ALA A 175 -0.63 2.60 7.52
CA ALA A 175 -0.39 1.93 6.26
C ALA A 175 0.24 0.56 6.46
N PHE A 176 -0.19 -0.37 5.62
CA PHE A 176 0.29 -1.74 5.59
C PHE A 176 1.01 -1.95 4.26
N THR A 177 2.20 -2.53 4.28
CA THR A 177 2.96 -2.79 3.05
C THR A 177 3.64 -4.14 3.11
N TYR A 178 3.58 -4.88 2.01
CA TYR A 178 4.25 -6.17 1.90
C TYR A 178 5.55 -6.00 1.13
N VAL A 179 6.63 -6.52 1.69
CA VAL A 179 7.93 -6.61 1.02
C VAL A 179 8.25 -8.07 0.80
N LEU A 180 8.54 -8.40 -0.44
CA LEU A 180 9.14 -9.67 -0.84
C LEU A 180 10.64 -9.44 -0.93
N SER A 181 11.40 -10.02 0.00
CA SER A 181 12.86 -10.00 -0.08
C SER A 181 13.38 -11.40 -0.42
N ASP A 182 14.20 -11.50 -1.47
CA ASP A 182 14.90 -12.75 -1.78
C ASP A 182 16.07 -12.94 -0.81
N GLY A 183 15.82 -13.75 0.22
CA GLY A 183 16.84 -14.17 1.19
C GLY A 183 17.41 -15.55 0.84
N PRO A 184 18.62 -15.89 1.34
CA PRO A 184 19.24 -17.21 1.14
C PRO A 184 18.44 -18.37 1.77
N GLN A 185 17.41 -18.08 2.57
CA GLN A 185 16.51 -19.06 3.21
C GLN A 185 15.15 -19.18 2.50
N GLY A 186 14.96 -18.51 1.36
CA GLY A 186 13.68 -18.39 0.64
C GLY A 186 13.17 -16.95 0.66
N SER A 187 12.27 -16.61 -0.25
CA SER A 187 11.64 -15.28 -0.30
C SER A 187 10.90 -15.03 1.02
N ALA A 188 11.43 -14.15 1.86
CA ALA A 188 10.78 -13.75 3.10
C ALA A 188 9.74 -12.69 2.75
N ILE A 189 8.50 -12.92 3.16
CA ILE A 189 7.41 -11.97 3.03
C ILE A 189 7.35 -11.23 4.36
N SER A 190 7.56 -9.93 4.36
CA SER A 190 7.40 -9.09 5.56
C SER A 190 6.19 -8.17 5.40
N LEU A 191 5.38 -8.06 6.44
CA LEU A 191 4.37 -7.01 6.58
C LEU A 191 4.99 -5.83 7.35
N ILE A 192 5.01 -4.66 6.71
CA ILE A 192 5.41 -3.39 7.30
C ILE A 192 4.14 -2.67 7.74
N ILE A 193 4.05 -2.37 9.03
CA ILE A 193 3.04 -1.48 9.61
C ILE A 193 3.72 -0.13 9.79
N SER A 194 3.13 0.96 9.28
CA SER A 194 3.76 2.27 9.39
C SER A 194 2.76 3.42 9.44
N ASN A 195 3.18 4.52 10.06
CA ASN A 195 2.62 5.86 9.87
C ASN A 195 3.81 6.81 9.56
N GLY A 196 3.62 8.12 9.57
CA GLY A 196 4.73 9.04 9.27
C GLY A 196 5.78 9.22 10.38
N TRP A 197 5.59 8.64 11.57
CA TRP A 197 6.54 8.66 12.69
C TRP A 197 7.07 7.29 13.07
N SER A 198 6.31 6.24 12.77
CA SER A 198 6.48 4.90 13.31
C SER A 198 6.50 3.87 12.19
N LYS A 199 7.34 2.86 12.34
CA LYS A 199 7.50 1.75 11.41
C LYS A 199 7.81 0.47 12.16
N ARG A 200 7.10 -0.60 11.84
CA ARG A 200 7.28 -1.94 12.41
C ARG A 200 7.27 -2.98 11.31
N TYR A 201 8.15 -3.97 11.43
CA TYR A 201 8.24 -5.11 10.53
C TYR A 201 7.72 -6.36 11.23
N VAL A 202 6.87 -7.12 10.55
CA VAL A 202 6.32 -8.39 11.01
C VAL A 202 6.65 -9.44 9.97
N ASP A 203 7.27 -10.54 10.39
CA ASP A 203 7.54 -11.69 9.52
C ASP A 203 6.20 -12.36 9.18
N ALA A 204 5.84 -12.45 7.90
CA ALA A 204 4.55 -13.02 7.49
C ALA A 204 4.51 -14.56 7.51
N GLN A 205 5.62 -15.23 7.84
CA GLN A 205 5.69 -16.68 8.07
C GLN A 205 5.51 -17.02 9.56
N THR A 206 6.14 -16.25 10.45
CA THR A 206 6.15 -16.51 11.90
C THR A 206 5.22 -15.60 12.69
N GLY A 207 4.79 -14.47 12.13
CA GLY A 207 3.98 -13.45 12.82
C GLY A 207 4.77 -12.64 13.85
N GLU A 208 6.08 -12.87 13.96
CA GLU A 208 6.93 -12.20 14.95
C GLU A 208 7.39 -10.82 14.46
N VAL A 209 7.60 -9.90 15.41
CA VAL A 209 8.18 -8.59 15.13
C VAL A 209 9.67 -8.74 14.84
N ILE A 210 10.12 -8.19 13.72
CA ILE A 210 11.53 -8.14 13.33
C ILE A 210 12.13 -6.86 13.93
N VAL A 211 12.89 -7.02 15.02
CA VAL A 211 13.47 -5.88 15.76
C VAL A 211 14.77 -5.40 15.12
N GLU A 212 15.64 -6.34 14.73
CA GLU A 212 16.95 -6.07 14.14
C GLU A 212 17.15 -6.94 12.90
N ASP A 213 17.65 -6.33 11.84
CA ASP A 213 18.40 -7.03 10.81
C ASP A 213 19.89 -6.72 11.03
N SER A 214 20.76 -7.61 10.58
CA SER A 214 22.23 -7.66 10.71
C SER A 214 23.00 -6.33 10.65
N GLU A 215 22.40 -5.26 10.16
CA GLU A 215 22.99 -3.92 10.06
C GLU A 215 22.12 -2.77 10.61
N ARG A 216 20.84 -2.98 10.95
CA ARG A 216 19.89 -1.87 11.30
C ARG A 216 18.75 -2.32 12.24
N VAL A 217 18.36 -1.42 13.14
CA VAL A 217 17.09 -1.51 13.89
C VAL A 217 15.94 -1.23 12.94
N LEU A 218 15.03 -2.21 12.80
CA LEU A 218 13.89 -2.16 11.89
C LEU A 218 12.60 -1.70 12.58
N ASP A 219 12.42 -2.02 13.87
CA ASP A 219 11.29 -1.54 14.68
C ASP A 219 11.57 -0.13 15.21
N GLN A 220 10.96 0.87 14.59
CA GLN A 220 11.10 2.28 14.89
C GLN A 220 9.72 2.84 15.23
N VAL A 221 9.20 2.53 16.42
CA VAL A 221 7.86 2.98 16.85
C VAL A 221 7.99 4.07 17.91
N ASP A 222 7.45 5.25 17.59
CA ASP A 222 7.32 6.38 18.52
C ASP A 222 6.52 5.95 19.75
N GLU A 223 6.87 6.47 20.92
CA GLU A 223 6.21 6.11 22.18
C GLU A 223 4.69 6.34 22.13
N ARG A 224 4.23 7.37 21.40
CA ARG A 224 2.80 7.69 21.24
C ARG A 224 2.03 6.62 20.47
N ASP A 225 2.71 5.91 19.57
CA ASP A 225 2.09 4.91 18.69
C ASP A 225 2.25 3.48 19.22
N ARG A 226 3.08 3.28 20.25
CA ARG A 226 3.47 1.95 20.73
C ARG A 226 2.28 1.08 21.09
N GLU A 227 1.33 1.59 21.88
CA GLU A 227 0.15 0.82 22.26
C GLU A 227 -0.68 0.44 21.03
N ALA A 228 -0.87 1.36 20.09
CA ALA A 228 -1.65 1.14 18.88
C ALA A 228 -0.98 0.10 17.95
N PHE A 229 0.34 0.17 17.81
CA PHE A 229 1.13 -0.78 17.02
C PHE A 229 1.17 -2.16 17.67
N ASP A 230 1.36 -2.25 18.99
CA ASP A 230 1.31 -3.52 19.72
C ASP A 230 -0.06 -4.18 19.58
N ARG A 231 -1.11 -3.37 19.63
CA ARG A 231 -2.48 -3.81 19.43
C ARG A 231 -2.71 -4.34 18.02
N LEU A 232 -2.24 -3.64 16.99
CA LEU A 232 -2.28 -4.15 15.61
C LEU A 232 -1.51 -5.46 15.46
N THR A 233 -0.28 -5.53 15.96
CA THR A 233 0.54 -6.74 15.87
C THR A 233 -0.15 -7.92 16.56
N SER A 234 -0.77 -7.70 17.72
CA SER A 234 -1.52 -8.75 18.43
C SER A 234 -2.77 -9.23 17.70
N SER A 235 -3.31 -8.43 16.77
CA SER A 235 -4.46 -8.82 15.94
C SER A 235 -4.09 -9.66 14.73
N ILE A 236 -2.79 -9.87 14.49
CA ILE A 236 -2.29 -10.72 13.41
C ILE A 236 -2.36 -12.17 13.87
N GLU A 237 -3.11 -12.98 13.13
CA GLU A 237 -3.30 -14.40 13.41
C GLU A 237 -2.44 -15.27 12.50
N LEU A 238 -1.81 -16.31 13.05
CA LEU A 238 -1.10 -17.32 12.27
C LEU A 238 -2.05 -18.41 11.81
N VAL A 239 -2.05 -18.68 10.51
CA VAL A 239 -2.74 -19.81 9.91
C VAL A 239 -1.85 -21.04 10.06
N ALA A 240 -2.25 -21.96 10.94
CA ALA A 240 -1.59 -23.26 11.03
C ALA A 240 -1.64 -23.98 9.67
N GLN A 241 -0.50 -24.52 9.23
CA GLN A 241 -0.36 -25.29 8.00
C GLN A 241 -0.90 -26.72 8.15
#